data_AF-A0A349A5F2-F1
#
_entry.id   AF-A0A349A5F2-F1
#
_cell.length_a   1.000
_cell.length_b   1.000
_cell.length_c   1.000
_cell.angle_alpha   90.00
_cell.angle_beta   90.00
_cell.angle_gamma   90.00
#
_symmetry.space_group_name_H-M   'P 1'
#
loop_
_entity.id
_entity.type
_entity.pdbx_description
1 polymer ?
#
loop_
_entity_poly.entity_id
_entity_poly.type
_entity_poly.pdbx_seq_one_letter_code
_entity_poly.pdbx_strand_id
1 'polypeptide(L)'
;MIYIKEKFVDDRTIVMKVDGVLDQDASAVLNHTCQNRLQTKYSVILNLEGLVHITREGRTFLEQVQDGIRLENIPDFVKLEH
;
A
#
# COMPACT_ATOMS: atom_id res chain seq x y z
N MET A 1 8.43 0.27 11.04
CA MET A 1 7.68 -1.01 11.22
C MET A 1 6.28 -0.82 10.69
N ILE A 2 5.84 -1.76 9.86
CA ILE A 2 4.56 -1.74 9.17
C ILE A 2 3.75 -2.98 9.56
N TYR A 3 2.44 -2.85 9.64
CA TYR A 3 1.50 -3.95 9.81
C TYR A 3 0.54 -3.97 8.63
N ILE A 4 0.38 -5.14 8.01
CA ILE A 4 -0.46 -5.33 6.83
C ILE A 4 -1.54 -6.34 7.17
N LYS A 5 -2.80 -5.93 6.99
CA LYS A 5 -3.96 -6.82 7.17
C LYS A 5 -4.73 -6.96 5.87
N GLU A 6 -4.87 -8.19 5.39
CA GLU A 6 -5.64 -8.52 4.19
C GLU A 6 -7.10 -8.82 4.52
N LYS A 7 -8.02 -8.34 3.68
CA LYS A 7 -9.43 -8.70 3.68
C LYS A 7 -9.92 -8.86 2.25
N PHE A 8 -10.48 -10.02 1.92
CA PHE A 8 -11.21 -10.24 0.67
C PHE A 8 -12.56 -9.53 0.78
N VAL A 9 -12.87 -8.66 -0.19
CA VAL A 9 -14.15 -7.94 -0.24
C VAL A 9 -15.09 -8.50 -1.32
N ASP A 10 -14.53 -9.20 -2.30
CA ASP A 10 -15.24 -10.02 -3.29
C ASP A 10 -14.28 -11.09 -3.87
N ASP A 11 -14.72 -11.82 -4.89
CA ASP A 11 -13.97 -12.93 -5.51
C ASP A 11 -12.64 -12.52 -6.16
N ARG A 12 -12.43 -11.23 -6.42
CA ARG A 12 -11.26 -10.71 -7.15
C ARG A 12 -10.63 -9.47 -6.52
N THR A 13 -11.13 -8.97 -5.40
CA THR A 13 -10.61 -7.75 -4.77
C THR A 13 -10.14 -8.02 -3.35
N ILE A 14 -8.91 -7.61 -3.08
CA ILE A 14 -8.29 -7.65 -1.74
C ILE A 14 -8.07 -6.22 -1.28
N VAL A 15 -8.59 -5.90 -0.09
CA VAL A 15 -8.21 -4.69 0.63
C VAL A 15 -7.07 -5.04 1.58
N MET A 16 -5.93 -4.38 1.42
CA MET A 16 -4.81 -4.43 2.34
C MET A 16 -4.81 -3.16 3.18
N LYS A 17 -5.13 -3.29 4.46
CA LYS A 17 -4.96 -2.19 5.41
C LYS A 17 -3.50 -2.10 5.81
N VAL A 18 -2.93 -0.90 5.68
CA VAL A 18 -1.53 -0.60 5.95
C VAL A 18 -1.44 0.34 7.15
N ASP A 19 -0.88 -0.16 8.25
CA ASP A 19 -0.72 0.57 9.50
C ASP A 19 0.78 0.77 9.81
N GLY A 20 1.15 1.95 10.32
CA GLY A 20 2.50 2.22 10.83
C GLY A 20 3.34 3.15 9.95
N VAL A 21 4.64 2.85 9.86
CA VAL A 21 5.62 3.68 9.13
C VAL A 21 5.97 3.03 7.80
N LEU A 22 5.78 3.77 6.71
CA LEU A 22 6.19 3.35 5.37
C LEU A 22 7.58 3.92 5.05
N ASP A 23 8.60 3.18 5.48
CA ASP A 23 10.02 3.39 5.19
C ASP A 23 10.50 2.48 4.04
N GLN A 24 11.80 2.48 3.76
CA GLN A 24 12.39 1.65 2.68
C GLN A 24 12.11 0.15 2.85
N ASP A 25 12.31 -0.39 4.05
CA ASP A 25 12.13 -1.81 4.32
C ASP A 25 10.65 -2.21 4.25
N ALA A 26 9.79 -1.37 4.85
CA ALA A 26 8.35 -1.53 4.80
C ALA A 26 7.81 -1.49 3.36
N SER A 27 8.35 -0.62 2.51
CA SER A 27 7.99 -0.51 1.10
C SER A 27 8.36 -1.77 0.33
N ALA A 28 9.53 -2.36 0.59
CA ALA A 28 9.95 -3.62 -0.02
C ALA A 28 9.02 -4.77 0.36
N VAL A 29 8.63 -4.86 1.65
CA VAL A 29 7.68 -5.87 2.14
C VAL A 29 6.30 -5.68 1.49
N LEU A 30 5.76 -4.47 1.50
CA LEU A 30 4.45 -4.18 0.93
C LEU A 30 4.42 -4.46 -0.57
N ASN A 31 5.47 -4.08 -1.30
CA ASN A 31 5.60 -4.40 -2.73
C ASN A 31 5.57 -5.91 -2.96
N HIS A 32 6.37 -6.68 -2.22
CA HIS A 32 6.39 -8.14 -2.35
C HIS A 32 5.01 -8.76 -2.09
N THR A 33 4.30 -8.31 -1.05
CA THR A 33 2.94 -8.76 -0.74
C THR A 33 1.96 -8.44 -1.87
N CYS A 34 2.00 -7.21 -2.42
CA CYS A 34 1.17 -6.82 -3.56
C CYS A 34 1.45 -7.68 -4.80
N GLN A 35 2.72 -7.86 -5.16
CA GLN A 35 3.11 -8.65 -6.35
C GLN A 35 2.60 -10.08 -6.29
N ASN A 36 2.67 -10.72 -5.12
CA ASN A 36 2.16 -12.07 -4.93
C ASN A 36 0.64 -12.16 -5.20
N ARG A 37 -0.14 -11.10 -4.92
CA ARG A 37 -1.58 -11.07 -5.21
C ARG A 37 -1.88 -10.72 -6.66
N LEU A 38 -1.14 -9.79 -7.25
CA LEU A 38 -1.30 -9.42 -8.66
C LEU A 38 -1.02 -10.61 -9.60
N GLN A 39 -0.02 -11.44 -9.30
CA GLN A 39 0.25 -12.68 -10.06
C GLN A 39 -0.94 -13.65 -10.07
N THR A 40 -1.77 -13.62 -9.03
CA THR A 40 -2.99 -14.43 -8.92
C THR A 40 -4.25 -13.73 -9.48
N LYS A 41 -4.08 -12.64 -10.24
CA LYS A 41 -5.14 -11.85 -10.91
C LYS A 41 -6.15 -11.19 -9.96
N TYR A 42 -5.79 -10.95 -8.70
CA TYR A 42 -6.58 -10.07 -7.83
C TYR A 42 -6.30 -8.61 -8.14
N SER A 43 -7.32 -7.76 -8.00
CA SER A 43 -7.15 -6.32 -7.81
C SER A 43 -6.82 -6.04 -6.34
N VAL A 44 -5.87 -5.15 -6.11
CA VAL A 44 -5.43 -4.79 -4.76
C VAL A 44 -5.84 -3.36 -4.45
N ILE A 45 -6.42 -3.14 -3.28
CA ILE A 45 -6.69 -1.82 -2.72
C ILE A 45 -5.78 -1.64 -1.50
N LEU A 46 -4.87 -0.68 -1.56
CA LEU A 46 -4.07 -0.27 -0.42
C LEU A 46 -4.81 0.82 0.36
N ASN A 47 -5.35 0.46 1.51
CA ASN A 47 -5.94 1.42 2.44
C ASN A 47 -4.85 1.95 3.38
N LEU A 48 -4.50 3.23 3.21
CA LEU A 48 -3.38 3.89 3.89
C LEU A 48 -3.80 4.68 5.13
N GLU A 49 -5.04 4.53 5.61
CA GLU A 49 -5.60 5.27 6.75
C GLU A 49 -4.74 5.16 8.01
N GLY A 50 -4.07 4.02 8.21
CA GLY A 50 -3.25 3.76 9.39
C GLY A 50 -1.79 4.16 9.26
N LEU A 51 -1.37 4.77 8.15
CA LEU A 51 -0.03 5.33 8.06
C LEU A 51 0.10 6.50 9.04
N VAL A 52 1.15 6.45 9.85
CA VAL A 52 1.50 7.53 10.80
C VAL A 52 2.72 8.32 10.35
N HIS A 53 3.53 7.74 9.45
CA HIS A 53 4.70 8.39 8.87
C HIS A 53 5.10 7.72 7.55
N ILE A 54 5.76 8.47 6.68
CA ILE A 54 6.31 7.99 5.41
C ILE A 54 7.65 8.66 5.15
N THR A 55 8.67 7.89 4.76
CA THR A 55 9.96 8.43 4.32
C THR A 55 9.92 8.81 2.84
N ARG A 56 11.01 9.40 2.32
CA ARG A 56 11.11 9.69 0.89
C ARG A 56 11.01 8.42 0.04
N GLU A 57 11.64 7.33 0.47
CA GLU A 57 11.61 6.03 -0.21
C GLU A 57 10.19 5.47 -0.25
N GLY A 58 9.45 5.61 0.86
CA GLY A 58 8.04 5.24 0.92
C GLY A 58 7.17 6.04 -0.05
N ARG A 59 7.42 7.35 -0.21
CA ARG A 59 6.72 8.19 -1.19
C ARG A 59 7.01 7.73 -2.61
N THR A 60 8.28 7.55 -2.95
CA THR A 60 8.68 7.04 -4.27
C THR A 60 8.04 5.68 -4.57
N PHE A 61 7.92 4.79 -3.57
CA PHE A 61 7.17 3.56 -3.73
C PHE A 61 5.70 3.81 -4.09
N LEU A 62 4.99 4.69 -3.37
CA LEU A 62 3.58 5.00 -3.65
C LEU A 62 3.37 5.64 -5.03
N GLU A 63 4.31 6.47 -5.49
CA GLU A 63 4.30 7.07 -6.83
C GLU A 63 4.50 6.03 -7.95
N GLN A 64 5.23 4.96 -7.65
CA GLN A 64 5.57 3.88 -8.59
C GLN A 64 4.61 2.68 -8.52
N VAL A 65 3.54 2.79 -7.74
CA VAL A 65 2.53 1.73 -7.60
C VAL A 65 1.98 1.36 -8.98
N GLN A 66 1.95 0.06 -9.26
CA GLN A 66 1.66 -0.50 -10.57
C GLN A 66 0.17 -0.59 -10.90
N ASP A 67 -0.13 -0.74 -12.19
CA ASP A 67 -1.46 -1.08 -12.70
C ASP A 67 -2.06 -2.28 -11.95
N GLY A 68 -3.30 -2.14 -11.49
CA GLY A 68 -4.00 -3.16 -10.69
C GLY A 68 -3.95 -2.94 -9.18
N ILE A 69 -3.22 -1.92 -8.72
CA ILE A 69 -3.25 -1.45 -7.33
C ILE A 69 -3.93 -0.07 -7.27
N ARG A 70 -4.91 0.08 -6.40
CA ARG A 70 -5.59 1.35 -6.10
C ARG A 70 -5.23 1.82 -4.69
N LEU A 71 -4.91 3.10 -4.54
CA LEU A 71 -4.67 3.72 -3.24
C LEU A 71 -5.98 4.32 -2.68
N GLU A 72 -6.25 4.11 -1.40
CA GLU A 72 -7.40 4.66 -0.69
C GLU A 72 -7.02 5.25 0.67
N ASN A 73 -7.85 6.19 1.12
CA ASN A 73 -7.70 6.87 2.41
C ASN A 73 -6.29 7.41 2.65
N ILE A 74 -5.69 7.96 1.58
CA ILE A 74 -4.35 8.54 1.60
C ILE A 74 -4.34 9.69 2.63
N PRO A 75 -3.51 9.62 3.69
CA PRO A 75 -3.40 10.70 4.66
C PRO A 75 -2.86 11.99 4.04
N ASP A 76 -3.26 13.14 4.57
CA ASP A 76 -2.90 14.44 3.97
C ASP A 76 -1.39 14.70 3.98
N PHE A 77 -0.67 14.22 5.00
CA PHE A 77 0.80 14.34 5.04
C PHE A 77 1.51 13.58 3.91
N VAL A 78 0.85 12.61 3.27
CA VAL A 78 1.36 11.91 2.09
C VAL A 78 1.11 12.71 0.81
N LYS A 79 0.00 13.45 0.74
CA LYS A 79 -0.38 14.27 -0.42
C LYS A 79 0.43 15.57 -0.55
N LEU A 80 1.01 16.05 0.55
CA LEU A 80 1.83 17.25 0.57
C LEU A 80 3.23 16.91 0.01
N GLU A 81 3.43 17.10 -1.31
CA GLU A 81 4.60 17.74 -1.93
C GLU A 81 4.16 18.30 -3.31
N HIS A 82 4.18 19.64 -3.44
CA HIS A 82 4.02 20.39 -4.69
C HIS A 82 5.39 20.94 -5.10
#